data_AF-Q28FJ3-F1
#
_entry.id   AF-Q28FJ3-F1
#
_cell.length_a   1.000
_cell.length_b   1.000
_cell.length_c   1.000
_cell.angle_alpha   90.00
_cell.angle_beta   90.00
_cell.angle_gamma   90.00
#
_symmetry.space_group_name_H-M   'P 1'
#
loop_
_entity.id
_entity.type
_entity.pdbx_description
1 polymer ?
#
loop_
_entity_poly.entity_id
_entity_poly.type
_entity_poly.pdbx_seq_one_letter_code
_entity_poly.pdbx_strand_id
1 'polypeptide(L)'
;MKCIVVLLVCISIGWVHSCKPKKNAINLAYGADVKQSSTYGLGFTADRAIDGSKDNNMLKRPCTQTQKDSPAWWQADMINIYKVETVVIVNRMDCCSARLLGAEVRVGDSPDNNNPVCGIITDVSKSTITLCCNGLEGRYVSVVIPGREEHLTLCEVEVYGEEVPGKVNVAVLGEATQSSTYRPEYSASNANDGDANTDMRYGSCSHTGNDNPAWWQLDLKKRYKVDKVVIVNRGD
;
A
#
# COMPACT_ATOMS: atom_id res chain seq x y z
N MET A 1 22.43 34.17 52.33
CA MET A 1 21.49 33.16 51.79
C MET A 1 21.58 33.20 50.28
N LYS A 2 22.18 32.19 49.64
CA LYS A 2 22.21 32.04 48.18
C LYS A 2 21.39 30.79 47.86
N CYS A 3 20.22 30.96 47.24
CA CYS A 3 19.44 29.85 46.70
C CYS A 3 20.14 29.33 45.45
N ILE A 4 20.65 28.10 45.52
CA ILE A 4 21.10 27.36 44.35
C ILE A 4 19.88 26.61 43.83
N VAL A 5 19.34 27.07 42.70
CA VAL A 5 18.30 26.36 41.95
C VAL A 5 19.01 25.37 41.04
N VAL A 6 18.92 24.08 41.37
CA VAL A 6 19.40 23.00 40.50
C VAL A 6 18.28 22.69 39.49
N LEU A 7 18.40 23.24 38.29
CA LEU A 7 17.57 22.86 37.14
C LEU A 7 18.00 21.46 36.67
N LEU A 8 17.27 20.44 37.12
CA LEU A 8 17.33 19.10 36.54
C LEU A 8 16.69 19.14 35.15
N VAL A 9 17.51 19.32 34.13
CA VAL A 9 17.09 19.12 32.74
C VAL A 9 16.93 17.61 32.53
N CYS A 10 15.70 17.11 32.61
CA CYS A 10 15.36 15.79 32.11
C CYS A 10 15.54 15.80 30.59
N ILE A 11 16.73 15.46 30.12
CA ILE A 11 16.93 15.10 28.72
C ILE A 11 16.18 13.80 28.53
N SER A 12 14.98 13.88 27.96
CA SER A 12 14.32 12.71 27.39
C SER A 12 15.24 12.20 26.28
N ILE A 13 16.10 11.24 26.62
CA ILE A 13 16.77 10.41 25.62
C ILE A 13 15.62 9.70 24.91
N GLY A 14 15.18 10.28 23.80
CA GLY A 14 14.16 9.67 22.95
C GLY A 14 14.69 8.29 22.58
N TRP A 15 14.09 7.26 23.15
CA TRP A 15 14.36 5.89 22.74
C TRP A 15 13.93 5.79 21.28
N VAL A 16 14.90 5.81 20.37
CA VAL A 16 14.66 5.40 18.99
C VAL A 16 14.25 3.94 19.07
N HIS A 17 12.95 3.69 19.05
CA HIS A 17 12.40 2.33 19.03
C HIS A 17 12.85 1.68 17.72
N SER A 18 13.90 0.86 17.80
CA SER A 18 14.27 -0.01 16.70
C SER A 18 13.27 -1.17 16.68
N CYS A 19 12.41 -1.19 15.66
CA CYS A 19 11.66 -2.37 15.30
C CYS A 19 12.53 -3.28 14.43
N LYS A 20 12.40 -4.58 14.64
CA LYS A 20 12.97 -5.59 13.75
C LYS A 20 11.90 -6.67 13.54
N PRO A 21 11.83 -7.27 12.34
CA PRO A 21 10.96 -8.43 12.13
C PRO A 21 11.29 -9.52 13.17
N LYS A 22 10.25 -10.14 13.74
CA LYS A 22 10.42 -11.29 14.64
C LYS A 22 11.12 -12.41 13.87
N LYS A 23 11.92 -13.24 14.57
CA LYS A 23 12.52 -14.43 13.95
C LYS A 23 11.40 -15.34 13.43
N ASN A 24 11.52 -15.78 12.17
CA ASN A 24 10.51 -16.58 11.45
C ASN A 24 9.18 -15.84 11.18
N ALA A 25 9.15 -14.51 11.25
CA ALA A 25 8.00 -13.76 10.76
C ALA A 25 7.81 -14.00 9.26
N ILE A 26 6.55 -14.16 8.85
CA ILE A 26 6.18 -14.34 7.44
C ILE A 26 6.13 -12.95 6.79
N ASN A 27 6.71 -12.82 5.60
CA ASN A 27 6.53 -11.62 4.78
C ASN A 27 5.11 -11.61 4.21
N LEU A 28 4.28 -10.68 4.69
CA LEU A 28 2.88 -10.54 4.30
C LEU A 28 2.70 -9.97 2.89
N ALA A 29 3.72 -9.32 2.33
CA ALA A 29 3.67 -8.80 0.97
C ALA A 29 3.92 -9.88 -0.08
N TYR A 30 4.46 -11.05 0.32
CA TYR A 30 4.71 -12.14 -0.62
C TYR A 30 3.39 -12.68 -1.18
N GLY A 31 3.20 -12.56 -2.49
CA GLY A 31 1.97 -12.96 -3.18
C GLY A 31 0.80 -11.96 -3.07
N ALA A 32 1.06 -10.75 -2.55
CA ALA A 32 0.09 -9.65 -2.60
C ALA A 32 -0.19 -9.22 -4.06
N ASP A 33 -1.37 -8.63 -4.32
CA ASP A 33 -1.60 -7.93 -5.59
C ASP A 33 -0.89 -6.58 -5.55
N VAL A 34 -0.10 -6.27 -6.58
CA VAL A 34 0.80 -5.11 -6.56
C VAL A 34 0.67 -4.27 -7.81
N LYS A 35 0.66 -2.95 -7.60
CA LYS A 35 0.54 -1.95 -8.66
C LYS A 35 1.58 -0.85 -8.44
N GLN A 36 1.94 -0.16 -9.52
CA GLN A 36 2.81 1.01 -9.47
C GLN A 36 2.31 2.08 -10.43
N SER A 37 2.67 3.33 -10.17
CA SER A 37 2.20 4.52 -10.91
C SER A 37 2.40 4.39 -12.41
N SER A 38 3.51 3.80 -12.83
CA SER A 38 3.83 3.46 -14.20
C SER A 38 4.91 2.39 -14.23
N THR A 39 5.12 1.74 -15.38
CA THR A 39 6.20 0.75 -15.55
C THR A 39 7.21 1.27 -16.56
N TYR A 40 8.49 1.39 -16.16
CA TYR A 40 9.57 1.92 -17.01
C TYR A 40 9.75 1.12 -18.31
N GLY A 41 9.58 -0.19 -18.25
CA GLY A 41 9.65 -1.09 -19.39
C GLY A 41 9.56 -2.57 -18.99
N LEU A 42 9.66 -3.45 -19.98
CA LEU A 42 9.61 -4.90 -19.77
C LEU A 42 10.62 -5.35 -18.71
N GLY A 43 10.18 -6.08 -17.69
CA GLY A 43 11.03 -6.60 -16.62
C GLY A 43 11.26 -5.66 -15.42
N PHE A 44 10.55 -4.54 -15.33
CA PHE A 44 10.55 -3.62 -14.18
C PHE A 44 9.17 -3.51 -13.52
N THR A 45 8.39 -4.59 -13.60
CA THR A 45 7.01 -4.69 -13.12
C THR A 45 6.93 -4.67 -11.60
N ALA A 46 5.77 -4.32 -11.03
CA ALA A 46 5.59 -4.11 -9.60
C ALA A 46 5.85 -5.36 -8.73
N ASP A 47 5.65 -6.57 -9.29
CA ASP A 47 5.87 -7.86 -8.62
C ASP A 47 7.33 -8.12 -8.24
N ARG A 48 8.28 -7.43 -8.88
CA ARG A 48 9.71 -7.54 -8.54
C ARG A 48 10.06 -7.07 -7.13
N ALA A 49 9.19 -6.30 -6.49
CA ALA A 49 9.39 -5.88 -5.10
C ALA A 49 8.94 -6.94 -4.08
N ILE A 50 8.33 -8.05 -4.49
CA ILE A 50 7.78 -9.06 -3.56
C ILE A 50 8.14 -10.49 -3.98
N ASP A 51 9.21 -10.65 -4.76
CA ASP A 51 9.62 -11.94 -5.32
C ASP A 51 10.59 -12.72 -4.41
N GLY A 52 11.02 -12.12 -3.29
CA GLY A 52 11.94 -12.70 -2.33
C GLY A 52 13.41 -12.45 -2.64
N SER A 53 13.74 -11.80 -3.76
CA SER A 53 15.10 -11.48 -4.17
C SER A 53 15.56 -10.16 -3.55
N LYS A 54 16.68 -10.19 -2.82
CA LYS A 54 17.31 -8.97 -2.27
C LYS A 54 18.44 -8.43 -3.15
N ASP A 55 18.56 -8.89 -4.40
CA ASP A 55 19.55 -8.36 -5.34
C ASP A 55 19.19 -6.91 -5.67
N ASN A 56 20.16 -6.00 -5.50
CA ASN A 56 19.96 -4.56 -5.63
C ASN A 56 20.83 -3.95 -6.73
N ASN A 57 21.35 -4.79 -7.62
CA ASN A 57 22.07 -4.38 -8.81
C ASN A 57 21.15 -4.41 -10.03
N MET A 58 20.76 -3.22 -10.50
CA MET A 58 19.82 -3.06 -11.61
C MET A 58 20.27 -3.66 -12.95
N LEU A 59 21.55 -3.99 -13.14
CA LEU A 59 22.02 -4.70 -14.34
C LEU A 59 21.38 -6.08 -14.51
N LYS A 60 20.92 -6.70 -13.42
CA LYS A 60 20.22 -7.99 -13.44
C LYS A 60 18.70 -7.84 -13.51
N ARG A 61 18.20 -6.60 -13.46
CA ARG A 61 16.78 -6.24 -13.40
C ARG A 61 16.02 -6.93 -12.25
N PRO A 62 16.54 -6.91 -11.01
CA PRO A 62 15.86 -7.54 -9.87
C PRO A 62 14.79 -6.63 -9.26
N CYS A 63 14.78 -5.33 -9.57
CA CYS A 63 13.93 -4.34 -8.90
C CYS A 63 12.78 -3.85 -9.78
N THR A 64 11.74 -3.30 -9.15
CA THR A 64 10.70 -2.49 -9.81
C THR A 64 11.31 -1.19 -10.33
N GLN A 65 10.70 -0.59 -11.36
CA GLN A 65 11.03 0.79 -11.74
C GLN A 65 9.86 1.48 -12.42
N THR A 66 9.48 2.65 -11.93
CA THR A 66 8.51 3.55 -12.58
C THR A 66 9.18 4.39 -13.67
N GLN A 67 8.37 5.01 -14.54
CA GLN A 67 8.80 6.22 -15.25
C GLN A 67 9.06 7.36 -14.26
N LYS A 68 9.40 8.54 -14.78
CA LYS A 68 9.45 9.75 -13.97
C LYS A 68 8.02 10.25 -13.73
N ASP A 69 7.51 9.96 -12.54
CA ASP A 69 6.14 10.29 -12.17
C ASP A 69 6.13 11.29 -10.99
N SER A 70 5.06 12.07 -10.87
CA SER A 70 4.85 13.01 -9.76
C SER A 70 3.40 12.94 -9.26
N PRO A 71 3.09 12.16 -8.21
CA PRO A 71 4.02 11.32 -7.44
C PRO A 71 4.28 9.96 -8.10
N ALA A 72 5.51 9.45 -7.97
CA ALA A 72 5.83 8.04 -8.22
C ALA A 72 5.43 7.18 -7.02
N TRP A 73 4.78 6.05 -7.26
CA TRP A 73 4.30 5.18 -6.19
C TRP A 73 4.29 3.70 -6.56
N TRP A 74 4.38 2.86 -5.53
CA TRP A 74 4.16 1.41 -5.56
C TRP A 74 3.22 1.05 -4.41
N GLN A 75 2.30 0.13 -4.61
CA GLN A 75 1.31 -0.29 -3.62
C GLN A 75 1.12 -1.81 -3.66
N ALA A 76 1.09 -2.43 -2.48
CA ALA A 76 0.62 -3.79 -2.27
C ALA A 76 -0.76 -3.80 -1.62
N ASP A 77 -1.64 -4.62 -2.16
CA ASP A 77 -2.90 -5.06 -1.59
C ASP A 77 -2.70 -6.42 -0.93
N MET A 78 -2.66 -6.46 0.41
CA MET A 78 -2.47 -7.69 1.18
C MET A 78 -3.76 -8.53 1.33
N ILE A 79 -4.85 -8.12 0.67
CA ILE A 79 -6.21 -8.72 0.69
C ILE A 79 -6.91 -8.62 2.04
N ASN A 80 -6.25 -9.06 3.12
CA ASN A 80 -6.72 -8.95 4.50
C ASN A 80 -6.19 -7.68 5.17
N ILE A 81 -6.80 -7.32 6.30
CA ILE A 81 -6.35 -6.21 7.13
C ILE A 81 -5.34 -6.73 8.15
N TYR A 82 -4.17 -6.09 8.18
CA TYR A 82 -3.10 -6.43 9.09
C TYR A 82 -2.77 -5.26 9.99
N LYS A 83 -2.38 -5.58 11.22
CA LYS A 83 -1.68 -4.68 12.11
C LYS A 83 -0.20 -4.71 11.72
N VAL A 84 0.24 -3.76 10.90
CA VAL A 84 1.59 -3.70 10.35
C VAL A 84 2.55 -3.15 11.40
N GLU A 85 3.52 -3.97 11.80
CA GLU A 85 4.52 -3.61 12.80
C GLU A 85 5.80 -3.08 12.17
N THR A 86 6.22 -3.66 11.03
CA THR A 86 7.49 -3.34 10.38
C THR A 86 7.40 -3.47 8.88
N VAL A 87 7.98 -2.51 8.16
CA VAL A 87 8.21 -2.60 6.72
C VAL A 87 9.71 -2.53 6.46
N VAL A 88 10.23 -3.44 5.65
CA VAL A 88 11.63 -3.49 5.23
C VAL A 88 11.70 -3.25 3.73
N ILE A 89 12.52 -2.29 3.32
CA ILE A 89 12.73 -1.95 1.91
C ILE A 89 14.18 -2.25 1.54
N VAL A 90 14.38 -2.97 0.44
CA VAL A 90 15.69 -3.11 -0.20
C VAL A 90 15.78 -2.06 -1.31
N ASN A 91 16.65 -1.07 -1.11
CA ASN A 91 16.95 0.00 -2.04
C ASN A 91 17.95 -0.46 -3.10
N ARG A 92 17.93 0.20 -4.27
CA ARG A 92 18.95 0.06 -5.31
C ARG A 92 20.31 0.56 -4.83
N MET A 93 21.38 -0.18 -5.14
CA MET A 93 22.74 0.17 -4.69
C MET A 93 23.82 0.25 -5.77
N ASP A 94 23.57 -0.17 -7.02
CA ASP A 94 24.54 0.00 -8.11
C ASP A 94 24.72 1.47 -8.54
N CYS A 95 23.69 2.29 -8.34
CA CYS A 95 23.74 3.76 -8.36
C CYS A 95 22.47 4.30 -7.71
N CYS A 96 22.37 5.63 -7.62
CA CYS A 96 21.07 6.30 -7.59
C CYS A 96 20.22 6.01 -6.34
N SER A 97 20.82 5.48 -5.26
CA SER A 97 20.14 5.21 -3.99
C SER A 97 19.44 6.44 -3.41
N ALA A 98 19.99 7.63 -3.71
CA ALA A 98 19.46 8.94 -3.32
C ALA A 98 18.03 9.22 -3.81
N ARG A 99 17.55 8.56 -4.87
CA ARG A 99 16.19 8.76 -5.41
C ARG A 99 15.09 8.43 -4.41
N LEU A 100 15.35 7.48 -3.50
CA LEU A 100 14.40 7.04 -2.48
C LEU A 100 14.35 7.99 -1.26
N LEU A 101 15.23 8.99 -1.18
CA LEU A 101 15.29 9.91 -0.05
C LEU A 101 14.01 10.77 0.04
N GLY A 102 13.34 10.73 1.18
CA GLY A 102 12.08 11.42 1.42
C GLY A 102 10.84 10.63 0.99
N ALA A 103 11.00 9.41 0.48
CA ALA A 103 9.86 8.53 0.21
C ALA A 103 9.13 8.17 1.52
N GLU A 104 7.81 8.10 1.44
CA GLU A 104 6.92 7.77 2.54
C GLU A 104 6.41 6.35 2.39
N VAL A 105 6.47 5.57 3.47
CA VAL A 105 5.75 4.31 3.61
C VAL A 105 4.43 4.60 4.28
N ARG A 106 3.31 4.21 3.65
CA ARG A 106 1.95 4.47 4.13
C ARG A 106 1.20 3.15 4.32
N VAL A 107 0.35 3.10 5.36
CA VAL A 107 -0.43 1.90 5.72
C VAL A 107 -1.88 2.29 6.02
N GLY A 108 -2.85 1.63 5.38
CA GLY A 108 -4.27 1.85 5.63
C GLY A 108 -5.16 1.08 4.65
N ASP A 109 -6.47 1.38 4.60
CA ASP A 109 -7.40 0.71 3.67
C ASP A 109 -7.89 1.61 2.53
N SER A 110 -7.18 2.69 2.22
CA SER A 110 -7.45 3.50 1.02
C SER A 110 -6.63 2.99 -0.17
N PRO A 111 -7.25 2.70 -1.33
CA PRO A 111 -6.55 2.23 -2.52
C PRO A 111 -5.83 3.35 -3.28
N ASP A 112 -6.10 4.62 -2.98
CA ASP A 112 -5.57 5.79 -3.68
C ASP A 112 -4.22 6.30 -3.11
N ASN A 113 -3.54 5.50 -2.28
CA ASN A 113 -2.32 5.87 -1.56
C ASN A 113 -2.46 7.02 -0.55
N ASN A 114 -3.66 7.51 -0.24
CA ASN A 114 -3.90 8.53 0.79
C ASN A 114 -4.10 7.91 2.19
N ASN A 115 -3.17 7.02 2.56
CA ASN A 115 -3.14 6.38 3.87
C ASN A 115 -2.18 7.10 4.85
N PRO A 116 -2.36 6.93 6.18
CA PRO A 116 -1.41 7.43 7.18
C PRO A 116 0.04 7.02 6.89
N VAL A 117 0.97 7.95 7.11
CA VAL A 117 2.40 7.70 6.97
C VAL A 117 2.89 6.87 8.16
N CYS A 118 3.36 5.66 7.87
CA CYS A 118 4.05 4.77 8.80
C CYS A 118 5.48 5.25 9.08
N GLY A 119 6.19 5.74 8.06
CA GLY A 119 7.56 6.21 8.20
C GLY A 119 8.08 6.92 6.95
N ILE A 120 9.13 7.73 7.13
CA ILE A 120 9.79 8.49 6.06
C ILE A 120 11.22 8.00 5.93
N ILE A 121 11.64 7.72 4.70
CA ILE A 121 13.01 7.29 4.40
C ILE A 121 13.94 8.52 4.45
N THR A 122 14.77 8.57 5.48
CA THR A 122 15.70 9.69 5.74
C THR A 122 17.17 9.31 5.55
N ASP A 123 17.49 8.01 5.53
CA ASP A 123 18.82 7.47 5.27
C ASP A 123 18.75 6.45 4.13
N VAL A 124 19.52 6.71 3.08
CA VAL A 124 19.63 5.91 1.86
C VAL A 124 21.05 5.42 1.62
N SER A 125 21.92 5.52 2.64
CA SER A 125 23.29 4.99 2.57
C SER A 125 23.33 3.47 2.74
N LYS A 126 22.24 2.87 3.23
CA LYS A 126 22.11 1.43 3.45
C LYS A 126 21.25 0.79 2.37
N SER A 127 21.61 -0.43 2.00
CA SER A 127 20.80 -1.25 1.09
C SER A 127 19.44 -1.60 1.66
N THR A 128 19.36 -1.80 2.98
CA THR A 128 18.16 -2.25 3.67
C THR A 128 17.72 -1.20 4.66
N ILE A 129 16.48 -0.75 4.52
CA ILE A 129 15.87 0.32 5.30
C ILE A 129 14.68 -0.29 6.04
N THR A 130 14.63 -0.11 7.35
CA THR A 130 13.58 -0.68 8.21
C THR A 130 12.77 0.44 8.82
N LEU A 131 11.46 0.42 8.59
CA LEU A 131 10.50 1.42 9.06
C LEU A 131 9.57 0.78 10.09
N CYS A 132 9.36 1.49 11.20
CA CYS A 132 8.52 1.03 12.30
C CYS A 132 7.12 1.62 12.16
N CYS A 133 6.18 0.79 11.74
CA CYS A 133 4.80 1.23 11.55
C CYS A 133 3.97 1.15 12.84
N ASN A 134 4.52 0.62 13.94
CA ASN A 134 3.92 0.64 15.29
C ASN A 134 2.48 0.11 15.36
N GLY A 135 2.16 -0.87 14.52
CA GLY A 135 0.85 -1.49 14.50
C GLY A 135 -0.23 -0.66 13.83
N LEU A 136 0.12 0.19 12.85
CA LEU A 136 -0.88 0.77 11.97
C LEU A 136 -1.66 -0.34 11.26
N GLU A 137 -2.99 -0.24 11.31
CA GLU A 137 -3.87 -1.21 10.65
C GLU A 137 -4.13 -0.80 9.21
N GLY A 138 -4.01 -1.75 8.28
CA GLY A 138 -4.32 -1.52 6.89
C GLY A 138 -4.33 -2.78 6.04
N ARG A 139 -5.11 -2.74 4.96
CA ARG A 139 -5.05 -3.69 3.84
C ARG A 139 -3.94 -3.35 2.84
N TYR A 140 -3.67 -2.06 2.64
CA TYR A 140 -2.69 -1.56 1.68
C TYR A 140 -1.43 -1.07 2.38
N VAL A 141 -0.27 -1.43 1.80
CA VAL A 141 1.02 -0.79 2.08
C VAL A 141 1.50 -0.13 0.80
N SER A 142 1.88 1.15 0.87
CA SER A 142 2.44 1.85 -0.28
C SER A 142 3.73 2.57 0.03
N VAL A 143 4.56 2.72 -1.00
CA VAL A 143 5.77 3.55 -0.99
C VAL A 143 5.55 4.67 -2.00
N VAL A 144 5.56 5.91 -1.53
CA VAL A 144 5.23 7.10 -2.32
C VAL A 144 6.39 8.08 -2.27
N ILE A 145 6.83 8.61 -3.41
CA ILE A 145 7.73 9.77 -3.46
C ILE A 145 6.87 11.02 -3.66
N PRO A 146 6.59 11.80 -2.60
CA PRO A 146 5.75 12.99 -2.72
C PRO A 146 6.55 14.20 -3.23
N GLY A 147 5.83 15.15 -3.84
CA GLY A 147 6.32 16.52 -4.05
C GLY A 147 7.42 16.69 -5.08
N ARG A 148 7.78 15.64 -5.84
CA ARG A 148 8.72 15.74 -6.96
C ARG A 148 8.47 14.66 -8.01
N GLU A 149 8.90 14.97 -9.23
CA GLU A 149 9.02 14.01 -10.31
C GLU A 149 10.28 13.16 -10.10
N GLU A 150 10.13 11.83 -10.03
CA GLU A 150 11.25 10.91 -9.78
C GLU A 150 10.95 9.50 -10.28
N HIS A 151 11.99 8.68 -10.46
CA HIS A 151 11.85 7.23 -10.59
C HIS A 151 11.79 6.58 -9.21
N LEU A 152 10.72 5.83 -8.94
CA LEU A 152 10.68 4.92 -7.81
C LEU A 152 11.29 3.57 -8.22
N THR A 153 12.27 3.09 -7.45
CA THR A 153 12.92 1.78 -7.62
C THR A 153 12.92 1.06 -6.30
N LEU A 154 12.30 -0.12 -6.23
CA LEU A 154 12.23 -0.97 -5.05
C LEU A 154 12.70 -2.36 -5.43
N CYS A 155 13.74 -2.86 -4.77
CA CYS A 155 14.29 -4.18 -5.07
C CYS A 155 13.64 -5.28 -4.26
N GLU A 156 13.12 -4.96 -3.07
CA GLU A 156 12.27 -5.85 -2.29
C GLU A 156 11.53 -4.99 -1.25
N VAL A 157 10.30 -5.36 -0.92
CA VAL A 157 9.45 -4.79 0.10
C VAL A 157 8.90 -5.94 0.94
N GLU A 158 9.33 -6.02 2.18
CA GLU A 158 8.85 -7.00 3.14
C GLU A 158 7.95 -6.33 4.17
N VAL A 159 6.76 -6.88 4.38
CA VAL A 159 5.79 -6.38 5.35
C VAL A 159 5.62 -7.41 6.46
N TYR A 160 5.73 -6.97 7.70
CA TYR A 160 5.61 -7.84 8.88
C TYR A 160 4.59 -7.26 9.86
N GLY A 161 3.71 -8.13 10.34
CA GLY A 161 2.61 -7.77 11.21
C GLY A 161 1.78 -8.99 11.58
N GLU A 162 0.59 -8.73 12.09
CA GLU A 162 -0.36 -9.76 12.50
C GLU A 162 -1.71 -9.46 11.83
N GLU A 163 -2.36 -10.49 11.28
CA GLU A 163 -3.69 -10.33 10.68
C GLU A 163 -4.68 -9.90 11.78
N VAL A 164 -5.57 -8.96 11.47
CA VAL A 164 -6.63 -8.52 12.38
C VAL A 164 -7.86 -9.39 12.14
N PRO A 165 -8.17 -10.38 13.00
CA PRO A 165 -9.27 -11.30 12.75
C PRO A 165 -10.61 -10.56 12.78
N GLY A 166 -11.53 -10.94 11.89
CA GLY A 166 -12.91 -10.44 11.88
C GLY A 166 -13.14 -9.15 11.10
N LYS A 167 -12.10 -8.50 10.59
CA LYS A 167 -12.24 -7.40 9.61
C LYS A 167 -12.19 -7.96 8.19
N VAL A 168 -13.32 -8.51 7.75
CA VAL A 168 -13.48 -9.11 6.42
C VAL A 168 -14.24 -8.17 5.48
N ASN A 169 -13.91 -8.18 4.18
CA ASN A 169 -14.73 -7.53 3.18
C ASN A 169 -16.05 -8.30 3.02
N VAL A 170 -17.08 -7.89 3.75
CA VAL A 170 -18.40 -8.55 3.70
C VAL A 170 -19.14 -8.29 2.39
N ALA A 171 -18.68 -7.34 1.57
CA ALA A 171 -19.34 -6.99 0.32
C ALA A 171 -19.27 -8.10 -0.72
N VAL A 172 -18.18 -8.87 -0.74
CA VAL A 172 -18.01 -10.00 -1.69
C VAL A 172 -18.97 -11.17 -1.42
N LEU A 173 -19.65 -11.14 -0.27
CA LEU A 173 -20.63 -12.16 0.11
C LEU A 173 -22.07 -11.73 -0.21
N GLY A 174 -22.28 -10.47 -0.61
CA GLY A 174 -23.59 -9.91 -0.91
C GLY A 174 -23.97 -10.04 -2.38
N GLU A 175 -25.22 -9.73 -2.68
CA GLU A 175 -25.71 -9.62 -4.05
C GLU A 175 -25.92 -8.16 -4.43
N ALA A 176 -25.24 -7.72 -5.48
CA ALA A 176 -25.33 -6.37 -5.98
C ALA A 176 -26.39 -6.23 -7.08
N THR A 177 -27.07 -5.09 -7.07
CA THR A 177 -28.01 -4.65 -8.11
C THR A 177 -27.76 -3.19 -8.44
N GLN A 178 -28.20 -2.72 -9.61
CA GLN A 178 -28.03 -1.34 -10.03
C GLN A 178 -29.22 -0.87 -10.87
N SER A 179 -29.37 0.44 -11.04
CA SER A 179 -30.51 1.08 -11.72
C SER A 179 -30.74 0.59 -13.15
N SER A 180 -29.66 0.41 -13.89
CA SER A 180 -29.64 -0.18 -15.22
C SER A 180 -28.25 -0.73 -15.52
N THR A 181 -28.12 -1.55 -16.56
CA THR A 181 -26.82 -2.09 -16.98
C THR A 181 -26.52 -1.61 -18.39
N TYR A 182 -25.45 -0.83 -18.56
CA TYR A 182 -25.09 -0.22 -19.86
C TYR A 182 -24.84 -1.30 -20.93
N ARG A 183 -24.12 -2.37 -20.57
CA ARG A 183 -23.91 -3.58 -21.37
C ARG A 183 -23.75 -4.80 -20.46
N PRO A 184 -24.04 -6.02 -20.96
CA PRO A 184 -24.02 -7.24 -20.13
C PRO A 184 -22.71 -7.46 -19.36
N GLU A 185 -21.58 -7.00 -19.89
CA GLU A 185 -20.26 -7.15 -19.27
C GLU A 185 -20.05 -6.25 -18.04
N TYR A 186 -20.92 -5.25 -17.82
CA TYR A 186 -20.79 -4.23 -16.76
C TYR A 186 -21.83 -4.39 -15.64
N SER A 187 -22.06 -5.64 -15.25
CA SER A 187 -23.03 -6.00 -14.22
C SER A 187 -22.72 -5.36 -12.86
N ALA A 188 -23.74 -5.22 -12.01
CA ALA A 188 -23.58 -4.68 -10.66
C ALA A 188 -22.58 -5.48 -9.82
N SER A 189 -22.50 -6.80 -10.03
CA SER A 189 -21.63 -7.70 -9.27
C SER A 189 -20.14 -7.44 -9.48
N ASN A 190 -19.77 -6.79 -10.59
CA ASN A 190 -18.38 -6.41 -10.84
C ASN A 190 -17.86 -5.42 -9.78
N ALA A 191 -18.74 -4.66 -9.12
CA ALA A 191 -18.32 -3.73 -8.06
C ALA A 191 -18.16 -4.39 -6.68
N ASN A 192 -18.48 -5.68 -6.55
CA ASN A 192 -18.25 -6.46 -5.33
C ASN A 192 -17.68 -7.87 -5.61
N ASP A 193 -16.98 -8.05 -6.73
CA ASP A 193 -16.36 -9.32 -7.13
C ASP A 193 -15.06 -9.64 -6.35
N GLY A 194 -14.53 -8.66 -5.61
CA GLY A 194 -13.30 -8.77 -4.84
C GLY A 194 -12.04 -8.37 -5.60
N ASP A 195 -12.16 -8.05 -6.90
CA ASP A 195 -11.12 -7.45 -7.70
C ASP A 195 -11.26 -5.91 -7.62
N ALA A 196 -10.14 -5.20 -7.54
CA ALA A 196 -10.06 -3.75 -7.43
C ALA A 196 -9.39 -3.15 -8.68
N ASN A 197 -9.46 -3.84 -9.81
CA ASN A 197 -8.94 -3.34 -11.07
C ASN A 197 -9.78 -2.14 -11.56
N THR A 198 -9.10 -1.02 -11.78
CA THR A 198 -9.71 0.26 -12.10
C THR A 198 -9.89 0.49 -13.61
N ASP A 199 -9.31 -0.38 -14.45
CA ASP A 199 -9.47 -0.30 -15.91
C ASP A 199 -10.74 -1.04 -16.33
N MET A 200 -11.66 -0.28 -16.92
CA MET A 200 -12.98 -0.73 -17.36
C MET A 200 -12.96 -1.96 -18.29
N ARG A 201 -11.84 -2.21 -18.98
CA ARG A 201 -11.69 -3.29 -19.96
C ARG A 201 -11.46 -4.66 -19.33
N TYR A 202 -11.07 -4.71 -18.05
CA TYR A 202 -10.78 -5.95 -17.35
C TYR A 202 -12.00 -6.58 -16.66
N GLY A 203 -13.17 -5.94 -16.74
CA GLY A 203 -14.43 -6.53 -16.28
C GLY A 203 -14.70 -6.44 -14.78
N SER A 204 -13.88 -5.71 -14.01
CA SER A 204 -14.04 -5.50 -12.57
C SER A 204 -14.66 -4.13 -12.23
N CYS A 205 -15.44 -3.57 -13.15
CA CYS A 205 -16.17 -2.32 -12.96
C CYS A 205 -17.64 -2.49 -13.35
N SER A 206 -18.55 -1.97 -12.54
CA SER A 206 -19.98 -1.87 -12.86
C SER A 206 -20.28 -0.61 -13.67
N HIS A 207 -21.29 -0.60 -14.54
CA HIS A 207 -21.66 0.59 -15.32
C HIS A 207 -23.16 0.67 -15.59
N THR A 208 -23.79 1.75 -15.14
CA THR A 208 -25.19 2.07 -15.44
C THR A 208 -25.34 2.81 -16.77
N GLY A 209 -26.55 2.88 -17.31
CA GLY A 209 -26.87 3.86 -18.36
C GLY A 209 -26.84 5.30 -17.84
N ASN A 210 -27.44 6.21 -18.60
CA ASN A 210 -27.57 7.62 -18.22
C ASN A 210 -28.85 7.86 -17.42
N ASP A 211 -28.99 7.17 -16.29
CA ASP A 211 -30.18 7.21 -15.42
C ASP A 211 -30.21 8.46 -14.54
N ASN A 212 -31.40 8.88 -14.13
CA ASN A 212 -31.56 9.95 -13.14
C ASN A 212 -32.72 9.66 -12.18
N PRO A 213 -32.45 9.21 -10.93
CA PRO A 213 -31.13 8.94 -10.35
C PRO A 213 -30.53 7.60 -10.79
N ALA A 214 -29.22 7.58 -11.08
CA ALA A 214 -28.45 6.33 -11.15
C ALA A 214 -28.14 5.80 -9.75
N TRP A 215 -28.20 4.49 -9.55
CA TRP A 215 -27.92 3.87 -8.25
C TRP A 215 -27.29 2.48 -8.36
N TRP A 216 -26.55 2.11 -7.31
CA TRP A 216 -26.05 0.76 -7.05
C TRP A 216 -26.41 0.39 -5.61
N GLN A 217 -26.82 -0.86 -5.39
CA GLN A 217 -27.28 -1.36 -4.09
C GLN A 217 -26.75 -2.76 -3.84
N LEU A 218 -26.34 -3.00 -2.58
CA LEU A 218 -25.85 -4.30 -2.12
C LEU A 218 -26.77 -4.88 -1.05
N ASP A 219 -27.28 -6.08 -1.31
CA ASP A 219 -27.91 -6.90 -0.29
C ASP A 219 -26.87 -7.79 0.40
N LEU A 220 -26.52 -7.43 1.64
CA LEU A 220 -25.56 -8.16 2.48
C LEU A 220 -26.10 -9.50 3.03
N LYS A 221 -27.36 -9.86 2.76
CA LYS A 221 -28.05 -11.09 3.19
C LYS A 221 -28.23 -11.29 4.71
N LYS A 222 -27.47 -10.58 5.52
CA LYS A 222 -27.62 -10.48 6.98
C LYS A 222 -27.24 -9.09 7.47
N ARG A 223 -27.58 -8.79 8.72
CA ARG A 223 -27.25 -7.52 9.34
C ARG A 223 -25.79 -7.52 9.81
N TYR A 224 -25.07 -6.47 9.46
CA TYR A 224 -23.71 -6.21 9.90
C TYR A 224 -23.63 -4.86 10.61
N LYS A 225 -22.73 -4.76 11.60
CA LYS A 225 -22.21 -3.46 12.00
C LYS A 225 -21.13 -3.10 10.99
N VAL A 226 -21.44 -2.15 10.10
CA VAL A 226 -20.51 -1.70 9.06
C VAL A 226 -19.63 -0.61 9.66
N ASP A 227 -18.33 -0.88 9.77
CA ASP A 227 -17.37 0.08 10.31
C ASP A 227 -16.81 1.02 9.23
N LYS A 228 -16.69 0.54 7.98
CA LYS A 228 -16.10 1.29 6.87
C LYS A 228 -16.70 0.85 5.53
N VAL A 229 -16.80 1.78 4.58
CA VAL A 229 -17.05 1.52 3.16
C VAL A 229 -15.86 2.06 2.36
N VAL A 230 -15.31 1.24 1.48
CA VAL A 230 -14.21 1.62 0.57
C VAL A 230 -14.77 1.63 -0.85
N ILE A 231 -14.55 2.72 -1.58
CA ILE A 231 -14.98 2.89 -2.97
C ILE A 231 -13.73 3.00 -3.83
N VAL A 232 -13.64 2.13 -4.85
CA VAL A 232 -12.60 2.17 -5.87
C VAL A 232 -13.19 2.85 -7.10
N ASN A 233 -12.57 3.93 -7.56
CA ASN A 233 -13.03 4.65 -8.75
C ASN A 233 -12.34 4.12 -10.02
N ARG A 234 -12.96 4.36 -11.18
CA ARG A 234 -12.36 4.09 -12.50
C ARG A 234 -11.07 4.90 -12.68
N GLY A 235 -10.05 4.27 -13.26
CA GLY A 235 -8.69 4.81 -13.37
C GLY A 235 -8.16 5.03 -14.79
N ASP A 236 -8.89 4.62 -15.83
CA ASP A 236 -8.53 4.73 -17.26
C ASP A 236 -9.30 5.80 -18.06
#